data_AF-A0A1Y4NN34-F1
#
_entry.id   AF-A0A1Y4NN34-F1
#
_cell.length_a   1.000
_cell.length_b   1.000
_cell.length_c   1.000
_cell.angle_alpha   90.00
_cell.angle_beta   90.00
_cell.angle_gamma   90.00
#
_symmetry.space_group_name_H-M   'P 1'
#
loop_
_entity.id
_entity.type
_entity.pdbx_description
1 polymer ?
#
loop_
_entity_poly.entity_id
_entity_poly.type
_entity_poly.pdbx_seq_one_letter_code
_entity_poly.pdbx_strand_id
1 'polypeptide(L)' 'MVSIIIFLPSIMLSGIMFPIELLPKAFEMVGKIFPVSWGYKVMADSTFQLENLLPLVVILILAICVCGILLRKVDK' A
#
# COMPACT_ATOMS: atom_id res chain seq x y z
N MET A 1 -13.62 -5.15 -12.40
CA MET A 1 -13.39 -3.78 -12.90
C MET A 1 -13.38 -2.73 -11.78
N VAL A 2 -14.22 -2.84 -10.74
CA VAL A 2 -14.32 -1.85 -9.62
C VAL A 2 -13.00 -1.57 -8.89
N SER A 3 -12.07 -2.53 -8.81
CA SER A 3 -10.76 -2.36 -8.16
C SER A 3 -9.95 -1.18 -8.69
N ILE A 4 -10.12 -0.80 -9.96
CA ILE A 4 -9.38 0.32 -10.57
C ILE A 4 -9.63 1.65 -9.84
N ILE A 5 -10.82 1.82 -9.25
CA ILE A 5 -11.23 3.02 -8.50
C ILE A 5 -10.37 3.18 -7.25
N ILE A 6 -9.86 2.09 -6.68
CA ILE A 6 -8.97 2.10 -5.50
C ILE A 6 -7.51 2.04 -5.93
N PHE A 7 -7.21 1.32 -7.01
CA PHE A 7 -5.86 1.14 -7.52
C PHE A 7 -5.24 2.44 -8.04
N LEU A 8 -5.99 3.20 -8.85
CA LEU A 8 -5.50 4.45 -9.41
C LEU A 8 -5.11 5.47 -8.33
N PRO A 9 -5.97 5.80 -7.34
CA PRO A 9 -5.57 6.72 -6.27
C PRO A 9 -4.43 6.16 -5.43
N SER A 10 -4.34 4.83 -5.23
CA SER A 10 -3.19 4.23 -4.54
C SER A 10 -1.86 4.50 -5.25
N ILE A 11 -1.81 4.47 -6.59
CA ILE A 11 -0.58 4.79 -7.34
C ILE A 11 -0.28 6.28 -7.28
N MET A 12 -1.30 7.14 -7.42
CA MET A 12 -1.11 8.59 -7.39
C MET A 12 -0.58 9.07 -6.04
N LEU A 13 -1.06 8.48 -4.93
CA LEU A 13 -0.66 8.84 -3.57
C LEU A 13 0.68 8.23 -3.13
N SER A 14 1.19 7.24 -3.88
CA SER A 14 2.42 6.51 -3.52
C SER A 14 3.71 7.26 -3.85
N GLY A 15 3.66 8.34 -4.61
CA GLY A 15 4.87 9.01 -5.10
C GLY A 15 5.33 8.57 -6.50
N ILE A 16 4.64 7.58 -7.12
CA ILE A 16 5.03 7.02 -8.42
C ILE A 16 4.74 8.01 -9.58
N MET A 17 3.55 8.65 -9.58
CA MET A 17 3.16 9.61 -10.63
C MET A 17 3.57 11.04 -10.31
N PHE A 18 3.60 11.41 -9.02
CA PHE A 18 3.95 12.75 -8.55
C PHE A 18 4.90 12.64 -7.37
N PRO A 19 5.94 13.47 -7.27
CA PRO A 19 6.84 13.43 -6.12
C PRO A 19 6.06 13.71 -4.83
N ILE A 20 6.36 12.92 -3.80
CA ILE A 20 5.60 12.92 -2.54
C ILE A 20 5.66 14.29 -1.83
N GLU A 21 6.73 15.04 -2.05
CA GLU A 21 6.98 16.39 -1.52
C GLU A 21 5.98 17.43 -2.03
N LEU A 22 5.38 17.19 -3.20
CA LEU A 22 4.37 18.07 -3.79
C LEU A 22 2.95 17.71 -3.35
N LEU A 23 2.75 16.59 -2.66
CA LEU A 23 1.46 16.19 -2.15
C LEU A 23 1.13 16.97 -0.87
N PRO A 24 -0.12 17.45 -0.72
CA PRO A 24 -0.64 17.90 0.57
C PRO A 24 -0.39 16.86 1.66
N LYS A 25 0.00 17.30 2.87
CA LYS A 25 0.32 16.42 4.00
C LYS A 25 -0.76 15.38 4.31
N ALA A 26 -2.04 15.73 4.10
CA ALA A 26 -3.15 14.80 4.27
C ALA A 26 -3.06 13.61 3.31
N PHE A 27 -2.77 13.87 2.03
CA PHE A 27 -2.64 12.85 1.01
C PHE A 27 -1.39 11.99 1.19
N GLU A 28 -0.28 12.58 1.64
CA GLU A 28 0.90 11.80 2.03
C GLU A 28 0.58 10.79 3.14
N MET A 29 -0.12 11.22 4.19
CA MET A 29 -0.52 10.32 5.28
C MET A 29 -1.46 9.21 4.82
N VAL A 30 -2.45 9.54 3.99
CA VAL A 30 -3.38 8.55 3.43
C VAL A 30 -2.62 7.58 2.51
N GLY A 31 -1.66 8.08 1.73
CA GLY A 31 -0.79 7.29 0.87
C GLY A 31 -0.09 6.18 1.65
N LYS A 32 0.42 6.46 2.86
CA LYS A 32 1.10 5.47 3.72
C LYS A 32 0.20 4.32 4.19
N ILE A 33 -1.11 4.38 4.01
CA ILE A 33 -2.01 3.23 4.28
C ILE A 33 -1.87 2.17 3.19
N PHE A 34 -1.57 2.59 1.95
CA PHE A 34 -1.47 1.68 0.82
C PHE A 34 -0.12 0.96 0.78
N PRO A 35 -0.09 -0.35 0.45
CA PRO A 35 1.15 -1.10 0.33
C PRO A 35 2.06 -0.56 -0.79
N VAL A 36 1.47 0.04 -1.82
CA VAL A 36 2.20 0.61 -2.97
C VAL A 36 3.18 1.70 -2.52
N SER A 37 2.80 2.55 -1.56
CA SER A 37 3.66 3.64 -1.05
C SER A 37 4.94 3.12 -0.42
N TRP A 38 4.84 2.06 0.38
CA TRP A 38 6.00 1.42 1.00
C TRP A 38 6.82 0.63 0.00
N GLY A 39 6.15 -0.13 -0.89
CA GLY A 39 6.81 -0.89 -1.93
C GLY A 39 7.62 -0.01 -2.88
N TYR A 40 7.05 1.11 -3.32
CA TYR A 40 7.74 2.09 -4.15
C TYR A 40 8.95 2.69 -3.43
N LYS A 41 8.78 3.06 -2.15
CA LYS A 41 9.88 3.60 -1.35
C LYS A 41 11.04 2.60 -1.20
N VAL A 42 10.75 1.32 -0.95
CA VAL A 42 11.77 0.26 -0.90
C VAL A 42 12.52 0.09 -2.24
N MET A 43 11.84 0.28 -3.37
CA MET A 43 12.45 0.19 -4.70
C MET A 43 13.26 1.44 -5.08
N ALA A 44 12.82 2.62 -4.64
CA ALA A 44 13.43 3.89 -4.98
C ALA A 44 14.63 4.25 -4.08
N ASP A 45 14.63 3.81 -2.83
CA ASP A 45 15.74 4.02 -1.90
C ASP A 45 16.96 3.18 -2.30
N SER A 46 18.15 3.79 -2.29
CA SER A 46 19.42 3.11 -2.60
C SER A 46 19.88 2.13 -1.51
N THR A 47 19.30 2.24 -0.32
CA THR A 47 19.57 1.37 0.82
C THR A 47 18.31 0.61 1.21
N PHE A 48 18.42 -0.70 1.32
CA PHE A 48 17.32 -1.56 1.69
C PHE A 48 16.99 -1.38 3.19
N GLN A 49 16.05 -0.49 3.50
CA GLN A 49 15.62 -0.20 4.87
C GLN A 49 14.53 -1.17 5.32
N LEU A 50 14.84 -2.00 6.32
CA LEU A 50 13.89 -2.93 6.94
C LEU A 50 12.66 -2.21 7.53
N GLU A 51 12.81 -0.94 7.92
CA GLU A 51 11.71 -0.10 8.43
C GLU A 51 10.58 0.08 7.40
N ASN A 52 10.89 0.19 6.10
CA ASN A 52 9.87 0.31 5.07
C ASN A 52 9.25 -1.05 4.69
N LEU A 53 9.93 -2.15 5.02
CA LEU A 53 9.47 -3.52 4.78
C LEU A 53 8.45 -3.98 5.82
N LEU A 54 8.61 -3.53 7.07
CA LEU A 54 7.76 -3.96 8.18
C LEU A 54 6.28 -3.62 7.96
N PRO A 55 5.88 -2.41 7.51
CA PRO A 55 4.50 -2.11 7.13
C PRO A 55 3.97 -3.04 6.02
N LEU A 56 4.81 -3.38 5.04
CA LEU A 56 4.42 -4.25 3.92
C LEU A 56 4.08 -5.66 4.41
N VAL A 57 4.89 -6.21 5.31
CA VAL A 57 4.67 -7.52 5.94
C VAL A 57 3.39 -7.52 6.77
N VAL A 58 3.16 -6.46 7.56
CA VAL A 58 1.93 -6.33 8.36
C VAL A 58 0.69 -6.29 7.48
N ILE A 59 0.70 -5.49 6.40
CA ILE A 59 -0.41 -5.41 5.45
C ILE A 59 -0.65 -6.77 4.78
N LEU A 60 0.40 -7.50 4.41
CA LEU A 60 0.29 -8.81 3.80
C LEU A 60 -0.36 -9.83 4.74
N ILE A 61 0.08 -9.89 6.00
CA ILE A 61 -0.50 -10.80 7.01
C ILE A 61 -1.98 -10.48 7.21
N LEU A 62 -2.33 -9.19 7.36
CA LEU A 62 -3.73 -8.76 7.47
C LEU A 62 -4.56 -9.17 6.27
N ALA A 63 -4.04 -8.98 5.05
CA ALA A 63 -4.72 -9.39 3.83
C ALA A 63 -4.95 -10.92 3.79
N ILE A 64 -3.96 -11.72 4.15
CA ILE A 64 -4.08 -13.19 4.22
C ILE A 64 -5.15 -13.58 5.24
N CYS A 65 -5.16 -12.97 6.43
CA CYS A 65 -6.17 -13.24 7.46
C CYS A 65 -7.59 -12.89 6.97
N VAL A 66 -7.78 -11.70 6.39
CA VAL A 66 -9.08 -11.25 5.87
C VAL A 66 -9.56 -12.16 4.75
N CYS A 67 -8.69 -12.47 3.78
CA CYS A 67 -9.00 -13.40 2.70
C CYS A 67 -9.37 -14.78 3.25
N GLY A 68 -8.60 -15.33 4.20
CA GLY A 68 -8.89 -16.63 4.81
C GLY A 68 -10.24 -16.67 5.55
N ILE A 69 -10.60 -15.60 6.26
CA ILE A 69 -11.92 -15.47 6.91
C ILE A 69 -13.03 -15.39 5.86
N LEU A 70 -12.84 -14.59 4.81
CA LEU A 70 -13.84 -14.39 3.76
C LEU A 70 -14.06 -15.68 2.95
N LEU A 71 -12.98 -16.40 2.61
CA LEU A 71 -13.03 -17.71 1.98
C LEU A 71 -13.82 -18.72 2.83
N ARG A 72 -13.56 -18.79 4.15
CA ARG A 72 -14.33 -19.64 5.07
C ARG A 72 -15.81 -19.28 5.17
N LYS A 73 -16.15 -18.01 4.95
CA LYS A 73 -17.55 -17.55 4.94
C LYS A 73 -18.27 -17.89 3.63
N VAL A 74 -17.54 -18.02 2.52
CA VAL A 74 -18.10 -18.38 1.21
C VAL A 74 -18.24 -19.90 1.06
N ASP A 75 -17.38 -20.68 1.73
CA ASP A 75 -17.41 -22.15 1.73
C ASP A 75 -18.56 -22.74 2.58
N LYS A 76 -19.18 -21.92 3.44
CA LYS A 76 -20.37 -22.26 4.24
C LYS A 76 -21.63 -21.72 3.59
#